data_AF-H9FGG2-F1
#
_entry.id   AF-H9FGG2-F1
#
_cell.length_a   1.000
_cell.length_b   1.000
_cell.length_c   1.000
_cell.angle_alpha   90.00
_cell.angle_beta   90.00
_cell.angle_gamma   90.00
#
_symmetry.space_group_name_H-M   'P 1'
#
loop_
_entity.id
_entity.type
_entity.pdbx_description
1 polymer ?
#
loop_
_entity_poly.entity_id
_entity_poly.type
_entity_poly.pdbx_seq_one_letter_code
_entity_poly.pdbx_strand_id
1 'polypeptide(L)' 'PYSVYLDGFLFCRVRYSQLHDWNEQLRRVFGNCLPPFPPKYYLAMTTAMADERRNQLEQYLQNVTVDPN' A
#
# COMPACT_ATOMS: atom_id res chain seq x y z
N PRO A 1 -6.83 -10.17 2.74
CA PRO A 1 -6.93 -9.42 1.46
C PRO A 1 -7.48 -8.02 1.75
N TYR A 2 -7.02 -7.01 1.02
CA TYR A 2 -7.43 -5.62 1.16
C TYR A 2 -8.35 -5.26 0.00
N SER A 3 -9.46 -4.58 0.30
CA SER A 3 -10.37 -4.04 -0.72
C SER A 3 -10.03 -2.57 -0.92
N VAL A 4 -9.64 -2.21 -2.14
CA VAL A 4 -9.32 -0.83 -2.52
C VAL A 4 -10.56 -0.23 -3.19
N TYR A 5 -10.99 0.94 -2.71
CA TYR A 5 -12.13 1.66 -3.24
C TYR A 5 -11.68 2.99 -3.84
N LEU A 6 -12.28 3.38 -4.96
CA LEU A 6 -12.11 4.68 -5.61
C LEU A 6 -13.49 5.30 -5.75
N ASP A 7 -13.67 6.52 -5.23
CA ASP A 7 -14.96 7.24 -5.22
C ASP A 7 -16.14 6.39 -4.70
N GLY A 8 -15.87 5.53 -3.72
CA GLY A 8 -16.86 4.62 -3.11
C GLY A 8 -17.11 3.32 -3.88
N PHE A 9 -16.54 3.14 -5.06
CA PHE A 9 -16.66 1.90 -5.84
C PHE A 9 -15.49 0.96 -5.58
N LEU A 10 -15.79 -0.34 -5.44
CA LEU A 10 -14.75 -1.36 -5.30
C LEU A 10 -13.92 -1.41 -6.59
N PHE A 11 -12.66 -1.00 -6.50
CA PHE A 11 -11.73 -1.03 -7.63
C PHE A 11 -11.08 -2.41 -7.75
N CYS A 12 -10.49 -2.91 -6.66
CA CYS A 12 -9.86 -4.23 -6.66
C CYS A 12 -9.73 -4.84 -5.26
N ARG A 13 -9.45 -6.14 -5.23
CA ARG A 13 -9.03 -6.85 -4.00
C ARG A 13 -7.63 -7.40 -4.18
N VAL A 14 -6.72 -7.01 -3.30
CA VAL A 14 -5.29 -7.34 -3.41
C VAL A 14 -4.74 -7.88 -2.10
N ARG A 15 -3.71 -8.72 -2.18
CA ARG A 15 -2.91 -9.13 -1.03
C ARG A 15 -1.79 -8.12 -0.78
N TYR A 16 -1.30 -8.05 0.45
CA TYR A 16 -0.14 -7.22 0.81
C TYR A 16 1.05 -7.48 -0.13
N SER A 17 1.35 -8.75 -0.43
CA SER A 17 2.47 -9.10 -1.32
C SER A 17 2.31 -8.54 -2.73
N GLN A 18 1.09 -8.52 -3.29
CA GLN A 18 0.85 -7.97 -4.62
C GLN A 18 1.07 -6.44 -4.65
N LEU A 19 0.65 -5.72 -3.60
CA LEU A 19 0.93 -4.28 -3.47
C LEU A 19 2.42 -4.01 -3.27
N HIS A 20 3.11 -4.85 -2.49
CA HIS A 20 4.54 -4.74 -2.29
C HIS A 20 5.31 -4.95 -3.60
N ASP A 21 4.98 -5.99 -4.37
CA ASP A 21 5.60 -6.27 -5.67
C ASP A 21 5.36 -5.12 -6.67
N TRP A 22 4.18 -4.52 -6.64
CA TRP A 22 3.87 -3.33 -7.43
C TRP A 22 4.70 -2.11 -7.00
N ASN A 23 4.83 -1.84 -5.69
CA ASN A 23 5.71 -0.78 -5.18
C ASN A 23 7.17 -0.97 -5.65
N GLU A 24 7.69 -2.19 -5.62
CA GLU A 24 9.05 -2.47 -6.10
C GLU A 24 9.20 -2.19 -7.60
N GLN A 25 8.16 -2.41 -8.41
CA GLN A 25 8.15 -2.03 -9.82
C GLN A 25 8.13 -0.51 -9.99
N LEU A 26 7.27 0.19 -9.25
CA LEU A 26 7.22 1.65 -9.28
C LEU A 26 8.57 2.26 -8.87
N ARG A 27 9.21 1.73 -7.83
CA ARG A 27 10.47 2.24 -7.30
C ARG A 27 11.65 2.09 -8.26
N ARG A 28 11.57 1.16 -9.22
CA ARG A 28 12.54 1.07 -10.33
C ARG A 28 12.39 2.19 -11.34
N VAL A 29 11.20 2.77 -11.47
CA VAL A 29 10.88 3.84 -12.44
C VAL A 29 11.00 5.21 -11.79
N PHE A 30 10.43 5.39 -10.60
CA PHE A 30 10.33 6.67 -9.89
C PHE A 30 11.38 6.86 -8.78
N GLY A 31 12.17 5.82 -8.48
CA GLY A 31 13.23 5.91 -7.48
C GLY A 31 12.71 6.31 -6.08
N ASN A 32 13.38 7.27 -5.47
CA ASN A 32 13.12 7.73 -4.10
C ASN A 32 11.97 8.75 -4.00
N CYS A 33 11.29 9.07 -5.10
CA CYS A 33 10.13 9.98 -5.10
C CYS A 33 8.86 9.33 -4.51
N LEU A 34 8.87 8.01 -4.29
CA LEU A 34 7.74 7.29 -3.72
C LEU A 34 7.75 7.37 -2.19
N PRO A 35 6.56 7.45 -1.56
CA PRO A 35 6.46 7.34 -0.11
C PRO A 35 6.98 5.96 0.38
N PRO A 36 7.37 5.85 1.66
CA PRO A 36 7.83 4.58 2.22
C PRO A 36 6.69 3.55 2.21
N PHE A 37 6.96 2.37 1.67
CA PHE A 37 5.99 1.28 1.68
C PHE A 37 5.92 0.60 3.07
N PRO A 38 4.74 0.19 3.56
CA PRO A 38 4.59 -0.43 4.88
C PRO A 38 5.41 -1.72 5.01
N PRO A 39 6.04 -2.00 6.17
CA PRO A 39 6.97 -3.11 6.32
C PRO A 39 6.31 -4.48 6.33
N LYS A 40 7.08 -5.50 5.92
CA LYS A 40 6.68 -6.90 5.98
C LYS A 40 6.86 -7.44 7.41
N TYR A 41 5.86 -8.16 7.90
CA TYR A 41 5.93 -8.86 9.17
C TYR A 41 6.05 -10.35 8.86
N TYR A 42 7.07 -10.99 9.43
CA TYR A 42 7.35 -12.42 9.25
C TYR A 42 6.67 -13.30 10.30
N LEU A 43 6.20 -12.68 11.38
CA LEU A 43 5.37 -13.30 12.40
C LEU A 43 3.89 -13.03 12.12
N ALA A 44 3.02 -13.85 12.74
CA ALA A 44 1.59 -13.61 12.72
C ALA A 44 1.29 -12.23 13.34
N MET A 45 0.48 -11.44 12.66
CA MET A 45 0.07 -10.13 13.14
C MET A 45 -1.10 -10.25 14.12
N THR A 46 -1.11 -9.39 15.13
CA THR A 46 -2.32 -9.16 15.92
C THR A 46 -3.34 -8.39 15.09
N THR A 47 -4.60 -8.39 15.52
CA THR A 47 -5.67 -7.59 14.88
C THR A 47 -5.30 -6.11 14.81
N ALA A 48 -4.75 -5.55 15.90
CA ALA A 48 -4.33 -4.15 15.96
C ALA A 48 -3.24 -3.82 14.92
N MET A 49 -2.23 -4.69 14.77
CA MET A 49 -1.20 -4.52 13.73
C MET A 49 -1.80 -4.63 12.32
N ALA A 50 -2.79 -5.51 12.12
CA ALA A 50 -3.44 -5.68 10.83
C ALA A 50 -4.25 -4.44 10.43
N ASP A 51 -4.89 -3.80 11.41
CA ASP A 51 -5.60 -2.54 11.25
C ASP A 51 -4.64 -1.38 10.98
N GLU A 52 -3.54 -1.29 11.72
CA GLU A 52 -2.50 -0.30 11.49
C GLU A 52 -1.90 -0.43 10.08
N ARG A 53 -1.56 -1.64 9.65
CA ARG A 53 -1.09 -1.89 8.28
C ARG A 53 -2.13 -1.46 7.24
N ARG A 54 -3.43 -1.65 7.51
CA ARG A 54 -4.49 -1.20 6.60
C ARG A 54 -4.44 0.32 6.43
N ASN A 55 -4.35 1.06 7.52
CA ASN A 55 -4.25 2.52 7.51
C ASN A 55 -2.98 2.99 6.78
N GLN A 56 -1.84 2.32 7.02
CA GLN A 56 -0.59 2.64 6.33
C GLN A 56 -0.66 2.40 4.82
N LEU A 57 -1.32 1.31 4.38
CA LEU A 57 -1.53 1.03 2.95
C LEU A 57 -2.46 2.06 2.30
N GLU A 58 -3.52 2.48 3.00
CA GLU A 58 -4.40 3.55 2.52
C GLU A 58 -3.64 4.87 2.35
N GLN A 59 -2.88 5.28 3.37
CA GLN A 59 -2.04 6.48 3.30
C GLN A 59 -0.99 6.40 2.19
N TYR A 60 -0.34 5.24 2.01
CA TYR A 60 0.59 5.02 0.91
C TYR A 60 -0.09 5.21 -0.46
N LEU A 61 -1.28 4.62 -0.65
CA LEU A 61 -2.03 4.73 -1.91
C LEU A 61 -2.52 6.15 -2.18
N GLN A 62 -2.89 6.91 -1.15
CA GLN A 62 -3.22 8.33 -1.30
C GLN A 62 -1.98 9.14 -1.70
N ASN A 63 -0.86 8.93 -1.01
CA ASN A 63 0.37 9.72 -1.23
C ASN A 63 1.08 9.37 -2.55
N VAL A 64 0.98 8.14 -3.05
CA VAL A 64 1.57 7.77 -4.35
C VAL A 64 0.84 8.42 -5.54
N THR A 65 -0.42 8.84 -5.35
CA THR A 65 -1.21 9.54 -6.37
C THR A 65 -1.02 11.06 -6.37
N VAL A 66 -0.33 11.60 -5.36
CA VAL A 66 -0.01 13.03 -5.32
C VAL A 66 1.28 13.25 -6.11
N ASP A 67 1.15 13.88 -7.27
CA ASP A 67 2.30 14.30 -8.08
C ASP A 67 3.13 15.33 -7.29
N PRO A 68 4.45 15.12 -7.08
CA PRO A 68 5.31 16.16 -6.55
C PRO A 68 5.53 17.18 -7.68
N ASN A 69 4.62 18.15 -7.74
CA ASN A 69 4.61 19.32 -8.63
C ASN A 69 6.02 19.87 -8.96
#